data_AF-A0A937UB21-F1
#
_entry.id   AF-A0A937UB21-F1
#
_cell.length_a   1.000
_cell.length_b   1.000
_cell.length_c   1.000
_cell.angle_alpha   90.00
_cell.angle_beta   90.00
_cell.angle_gamma   90.00
#
_symmetry.space_group_name_H-M   'P 1'
#
loop_
_entity.id
_entity.type
_entity.pdbx_description
1 polymer ?
#
loop_
_entity_poly.entity_id
_entity_poly.type
_entity_poly.pdbx_seq_one_letter_code
_entity_poly.pdbx_strand_id
1 'polypeptide(L)'
;MEKTLRNKGKKESAAVGFSGPATLRNAELSFLIDEYNDLEVTVRGLIWEICKPFCGKCEKPCCREDICRETFDSLWLRMVWESKHLDINNYDESNGWLTVDGCALEIGRTPLCYEFFCSKIMSSFAGEYQRYGVNVLGDLISFVGRDALNKRHLVTLSDPEELLCMNYGKIYERILKAHDALDDCIYLIRNDSACDGILRDLQSIQRVPRGLS
;
A
#
# COMPACT_ATOMS: atom_id res chain seq x y z
N MET A 1 40.09 27.12 -41.30
CA MET A 1 40.00 26.82 -39.86
C MET A 1 38.87 27.66 -39.28
N GLU A 2 37.63 27.16 -39.34
CA GLU A 2 36.47 27.78 -38.70
C GLU A 2 35.64 26.65 -38.09
N LYS A 3 35.54 26.64 -36.75
CA LYS A 3 34.69 25.71 -36.00
C LYS A 3 33.53 26.50 -35.44
N THR A 4 32.35 26.36 -36.06
CA THR A 4 31.09 26.91 -35.56
C THR A 4 30.53 25.94 -34.52
N LEU A 5 30.56 26.35 -33.24
CA LEU A 5 29.98 25.61 -32.11
C LEU A 5 28.45 25.73 -32.13
N ARG A 6 27.81 24.55 -32.14
CA ARG A 6 26.36 24.37 -32.13
C ARG A 6 25.86 24.43 -30.68
N ASN A 7 25.17 25.51 -30.33
CA ASN A 7 24.57 25.71 -29.01
C ASN A 7 23.31 24.80 -28.88
N LYS A 8 23.32 23.85 -27.94
CA LYS A 8 22.14 23.05 -27.60
C LYS A 8 21.42 23.71 -26.43
N GLY A 9 20.22 24.22 -26.71
CA GLY A 9 19.30 24.75 -25.72
C GLY A 9 18.93 23.71 -24.67
N LYS A 10 19.20 24.04 -23.41
CA LYS A 10 18.78 23.33 -22.22
C LYS A 10 17.32 23.70 -21.97
N LYS A 11 16.38 22.76 -22.13
CA LYS A 11 15.00 22.93 -21.65
C LYS A 11 15.02 22.80 -20.13
N GLU A 12 14.93 23.94 -19.45
CA GLU A 12 14.57 24.01 -18.05
C GLU A 12 13.08 23.64 -17.93
N SER A 13 12.81 22.44 -17.43
CA SER A 13 11.48 22.06 -16.98
C SER A 13 11.34 22.60 -15.57
N ALA A 14 10.49 23.62 -15.40
CA ALA A 14 10.17 24.21 -14.11
C ALA A 14 9.43 23.16 -13.25
N ALA A 15 10.15 22.55 -12.32
CA ALA A 15 9.56 21.95 -11.14
C ALA A 15 9.21 23.11 -10.19
N VAL A 16 7.92 23.40 -10.04
CA VAL A 16 7.43 24.37 -9.05
C VAL A 16 7.61 23.74 -7.67
N GLY A 17 8.75 24.02 -7.05
CA GLY A 17 9.02 23.66 -5.66
C GLY A 17 8.26 24.60 -4.72
N PHE A 18 7.22 24.09 -4.06
CA PHE A 18 6.51 24.82 -3.01
C PHE A 18 7.28 24.68 -1.69
N SER A 19 7.93 25.76 -1.25
CA SER A 19 8.70 25.82 0.00
C SER A 19 7.84 26.36 1.15
N GLY A 20 6.89 25.57 1.64
CA GLY A 20 6.16 25.89 2.87
C GLY A 20 7.04 25.80 4.13
N PRO A 21 6.71 26.52 5.22
CA PRO A 21 7.36 26.36 6.53
C PRO A 21 7.33 24.90 7.00
N ALA A 22 8.40 24.44 7.66
CA ALA A 22 8.51 23.06 8.15
C ALA A 22 7.34 22.60 9.05
N THR A 23 6.72 23.53 9.78
CA THR A 23 5.54 23.28 10.62
C THR A 23 4.28 22.91 9.82
N LEU A 24 4.08 23.49 8.63
CA LEU A 24 2.95 23.15 7.76
C LEU A 24 3.13 21.76 7.14
N ARG A 25 4.36 21.42 6.75
CA ARG A 25 4.68 20.08 6.20
C ARG A 25 4.54 18.96 7.23
N ASN A 26 4.75 19.26 8.51
CA ASN A 26 4.48 18.31 9.60
C ASN A 26 2.97 18.04 9.76
N ALA A 27 2.11 19.06 9.56
CA ALA A 27 0.67 18.88 9.63
C ALA A 27 0.13 18.07 8.44
N GLU A 28 0.61 18.36 7.23
CA GLU A 28 0.26 17.59 6.02
C GLU A 28 0.70 16.12 6.14
N LEU A 29 1.89 15.88 6.68
CA LEU A 29 2.39 14.53 6.92
C LEU A 29 1.57 13.78 7.97
N SER A 30 1.23 14.43 9.08
CA SER A 30 0.38 13.84 10.11
C SER A 30 -1.00 13.48 9.56
N PHE A 31 -1.62 14.41 8.82
CA PHE A 31 -2.90 14.17 8.17
C PHE A 31 -2.82 12.98 7.22
N LEU A 32 -1.79 12.92 6.37
CA LEU A 32 -1.63 11.82 5.42
C LEU A 32 -1.42 10.46 6.11
N ILE A 33 -0.71 10.45 7.24
CA ILE A 33 -0.53 9.25 8.07
C ILE A 33 -1.87 8.79 8.64
N ASP A 34 -2.70 9.70 9.13
CA ASP A 34 -4.02 9.36 9.67
C ASP A 34 -4.96 8.79 8.59
N GLU A 35 -5.01 9.41 7.42
CA GLU A 35 -5.82 8.90 6.29
C GLU A 35 -5.31 7.54 5.78
N TYR A 36 -3.99 7.35 5.71
CA TYR A 36 -3.40 6.06 5.36
C TYR A 36 -3.74 4.99 6.40
N ASN A 37 -3.67 5.34 7.69
CA ASN A 37 -3.98 4.45 8.79
C ASN A 37 -5.42 3.93 8.72
N ASP A 38 -6.38 4.83 8.47
CA ASP A 38 -7.79 4.47 8.39
C ASP A 38 -8.08 3.51 7.23
N LEU A 39 -7.44 3.73 6.08
CA LEU A 39 -7.48 2.80 4.96
C LEU A 39 -6.85 1.45 5.32
N GLU A 40 -5.65 1.44 5.90
CA GLU A 40 -4.91 0.21 6.23
C GLU A 40 -5.68 -0.66 7.22
N VAL A 41 -6.24 -0.06 8.28
CA VAL A 41 -7.03 -0.77 9.28
C VAL A 41 -8.21 -1.48 8.63
N THR A 42 -8.92 -0.80 7.72
CA THR A 42 -10.09 -1.37 7.05
C THR A 42 -9.70 -2.50 6.10
N VAL A 43 -8.68 -2.27 5.25
CA VAL A 43 -8.16 -3.30 4.33
C VAL A 43 -7.66 -4.52 5.09
N ARG A 44 -6.90 -4.31 6.18
CA ARG A 44 -6.42 -5.38 7.06
C ARG A 44 -7.58 -6.16 7.65
N GLY A 45 -8.60 -5.49 8.17
CA GLY A 45 -9.77 -6.14 8.76
C GLY A 45 -10.44 -7.11 7.78
N LEU A 46 -10.65 -6.68 6.53
CA LEU A 46 -11.24 -7.54 5.50
C LEU A 46 -10.33 -8.70 5.10
N ILE A 47 -9.04 -8.43 4.87
CA ILE A 47 -8.08 -9.48 4.53
C ILE A 47 -7.94 -10.49 5.67
N TRP A 48 -7.99 -10.02 6.92
CA TRP A 48 -7.98 -10.88 8.09
C TRP A 48 -9.19 -11.83 8.09
N GLU A 49 -10.41 -11.34 7.87
CA GLU A 49 -11.60 -12.19 7.81
C GLU A 49 -11.53 -13.22 6.67
N ILE A 50 -10.97 -12.84 5.51
CA ILE A 50 -10.74 -13.75 4.38
C ILE A 50 -9.71 -14.83 4.74
N CYS A 51 -8.61 -14.45 5.38
CA CYS A 51 -7.46 -15.32 5.59
C CYS A 51 -7.54 -16.17 6.87
N LYS A 52 -8.21 -15.69 7.93
CA LYS A 52 -8.28 -16.33 9.25
C LYS A 52 -8.71 -17.81 9.21
N PRO A 53 -9.71 -18.23 8.41
CA PRO A 53 -10.11 -19.64 8.33
C PRO A 53 -9.00 -20.58 7.83
N PHE A 54 -8.01 -20.05 7.10
CA PHE A 54 -6.95 -20.81 6.46
C PHE A 54 -5.61 -20.67 7.20
N CYS A 55 -5.23 -19.44 7.53
CA CYS A 55 -3.90 -19.13 8.06
C CYS A 55 -3.69 -19.66 9.49
N GLY A 56 -4.70 -19.60 10.36
CA GLY A 56 -4.58 -20.05 11.76
C GLY A 56 -4.35 -21.55 11.95
N LYS A 57 -4.47 -22.34 10.87
CA LYS A 57 -4.22 -23.80 10.87
C LYS A 57 -3.11 -24.19 9.88
N CYS A 58 -2.38 -23.21 9.35
CA CYS A 58 -1.38 -23.46 8.32
C CYS A 58 -0.07 -23.94 8.94
N GLU A 59 0.35 -25.17 8.63
CA GLU A 59 1.64 -25.71 9.06
C GLU A 59 2.85 -24.98 8.44
N LYS A 60 2.65 -24.29 7.32
CA LYS A 60 3.67 -23.56 6.57
C LYS A 60 3.19 -22.13 6.30
N PRO A 61 3.25 -21.23 7.29
CA PRO A 61 2.80 -19.85 7.11
C PRO A 61 3.60 -19.17 5.99
N CYS A 62 2.93 -18.31 5.21
CA CYS A 62 3.57 -17.49 4.19
C CYS A 62 4.20 -16.22 4.77
N CYS A 63 3.81 -15.82 5.98
CA CYS A 63 4.44 -14.74 6.72
C CYS A 63 5.88 -15.12 7.07
N ARG A 64 6.81 -14.19 6.87
CA ARG A 64 8.24 -14.37 7.13
C ARG A 64 8.82 -13.13 7.81
N GLU A 65 9.87 -13.31 8.61
CA GLU A 65 10.53 -12.19 9.30
C GLU A 65 11.17 -11.19 8.32
N ASP A 66 11.72 -11.65 7.19
CA ASP A 66 12.34 -10.78 6.19
C ASP A 66 11.36 -9.74 5.63
N ILE A 67 10.09 -10.11 5.49
CA ILE A 67 8.99 -9.21 5.09
C ILE A 67 8.67 -8.23 6.23
N CYS A 68 8.68 -8.70 7.47
CA CYS A 68 8.43 -7.87 8.65
C CYS A 68 9.52 -6.81 8.83
N ARG A 69 10.78 -7.14 8.54
CA ARG A 69 11.90 -6.21 8.62
C ARG A 69 11.73 -4.97 7.73
N GLU A 70 11.03 -5.08 6.59
CA GLU A 70 10.70 -3.92 5.75
C GLU A 70 9.88 -2.86 6.50
N THR A 71 8.98 -3.28 7.39
CA THR A 71 8.23 -2.34 8.25
C THR A 71 9.15 -1.54 9.16
N PHE A 72 10.25 -2.12 9.63
CA PHE A 72 11.25 -1.38 10.41
C PHE A 72 12.08 -0.45 9.56
N ASP A 73 12.61 -0.96 8.45
CA ASP A 73 13.57 -0.25 7.64
C ASP A 73 12.92 0.91 6.87
N SER A 74 11.62 0.81 6.59
CA SER A 74 10.83 1.87 5.99
C SER A 74 10.57 3.01 6.97
N LEU A 75 11.06 4.21 6.66
CA LEU A 75 10.78 5.39 7.48
C LEU A 75 9.28 5.71 7.50
N TRP A 76 8.60 5.56 6.36
CA TRP A 76 7.15 5.76 6.27
C TRP A 76 6.37 4.80 7.17
N LEU A 77 6.60 3.48 7.02
CA LEU A 77 5.85 2.49 7.82
C LEU A 77 6.13 2.66 9.31
N ARG A 78 7.36 3.05 9.67
CA ARG A 78 7.70 3.41 11.05
C ARG A 78 6.83 4.51 11.62
N MET A 79 6.70 5.62 10.89
CA MET A 79 5.84 6.72 11.31
C MET A 79 4.37 6.32 11.42
N VAL A 80 3.90 5.43 10.53
CA VAL A 80 2.53 4.89 10.53
C VAL A 80 2.25 4.09 11.80
N TRP A 81 3.12 3.16 12.22
CA TRP A 81 2.87 2.38 13.43
C TRP A 81 3.23 3.11 14.74
N GLU A 82 4.23 4.00 14.73
CA GLU A 82 4.56 4.85 15.89
C GLU A 82 3.44 5.84 16.22
N SER A 83 2.68 6.33 15.23
CA SER A 83 1.57 7.26 15.45
C SER A 83 0.41 6.65 16.24
N LYS A 84 0.32 5.31 16.31
CA LYS A 84 -0.66 4.58 17.13
C LYS A 84 -0.08 4.06 18.45
N HIS A 85 1.14 4.47 18.80
CA HIS A 85 1.84 4.03 20.02
C HIS A 85 1.92 2.51 20.18
N LEU A 86 2.09 1.79 19.06
CA LEU A 86 2.23 0.33 19.12
C LEU A 86 3.56 -0.06 19.77
N ASP A 87 3.48 -1.04 20.66
CA ASP A 87 4.64 -1.53 21.39
C ASP A 87 5.48 -2.46 20.50
N ILE A 88 6.70 -2.01 20.18
CA ILE A 88 7.73 -2.77 19.46
C ILE A 88 8.11 -4.07 20.18
N ASN A 89 7.84 -4.18 21.49
CA ASN A 89 8.23 -5.31 22.33
C ASN A 89 7.65 -6.66 21.88
N ASN A 90 6.66 -6.68 20.97
CA ASN A 90 6.10 -7.91 20.41
C ASN A 90 6.82 -8.41 19.15
N TYR A 91 7.89 -7.76 18.70
CA TYR A 91 8.70 -8.25 17.58
C TYR A 91 9.69 -9.33 18.03
N ASP A 92 9.66 -10.48 17.35
CA ASP A 92 10.61 -11.57 17.52
C ASP A 92 11.55 -11.65 16.31
N GLU A 93 12.87 -11.73 16.54
CA GLU A 93 13.86 -11.78 15.44
C GLU A 93 13.79 -13.04 14.58
N SER A 94 13.13 -14.10 15.05
CA SER A 94 12.97 -15.34 14.29
C SER A 94 11.64 -15.40 13.52
N ASN A 95 10.58 -14.81 14.07
CA ASN A 95 9.21 -14.94 13.58
C ASN A 95 8.56 -13.61 13.17
N GLY A 96 9.26 -12.48 13.33
CA GLY A 96 8.72 -11.14 13.16
C GLY A 96 7.58 -10.87 14.14
N TRP A 97 6.45 -10.35 13.65
CA TRP A 97 5.22 -10.18 14.44
C TRP A 97 4.27 -11.38 14.35
N LEU A 98 4.71 -12.54 13.86
CA LEU A 98 3.83 -13.70 13.74
C LEU A 98 3.60 -14.35 15.11
N THR A 99 2.33 -14.48 15.50
CA THR A 99 1.88 -15.18 16.70
C THR A 99 1.03 -16.40 16.33
N VAL A 100 0.61 -17.17 17.34
CA VAL A 100 -0.33 -18.29 17.16
C VAL A 100 -1.67 -17.85 16.54
N ASP A 101 -2.06 -16.60 16.79
CA ASP A 101 -3.27 -15.97 16.26
C ASP A 101 -2.99 -15.12 15.01
N GLY A 102 -1.84 -15.30 14.35
CA GLY A 102 -1.44 -14.53 13.17
C GLY A 102 -0.61 -13.29 13.49
N CYS A 103 -0.51 -12.37 12.54
CA CYS A 103 0.37 -11.22 12.68
C CYS A 103 -0.17 -10.20 13.70
N ALA A 104 0.62 -9.92 14.75
CA ALA A 104 0.29 -8.99 15.83
C ALA A 104 0.46 -7.50 15.46
N LEU A 105 1.18 -7.19 14.38
CA LEU A 105 1.30 -5.82 13.90
C LEU A 105 -0.04 -5.38 13.30
N GLU A 106 -0.75 -4.46 13.92
CA GLU A 106 -2.09 -4.05 13.46
C GLU A 106 -2.07 -2.99 12.35
N ILE A 107 -0.97 -2.24 12.24
CA ILE A 107 -0.82 -1.13 11.29
C ILE A 107 0.66 -0.94 10.94
N GLY A 108 0.97 -0.29 9.83
CA GLY A 108 2.35 -0.18 9.32
C GLY A 108 2.87 -1.47 8.68
N ARG A 109 2.00 -2.37 8.22
CA ARG A 109 2.46 -3.56 7.47
C ARG A 109 2.95 -3.15 6.09
N THR A 110 4.00 -3.81 5.60
CA THR A 110 4.42 -3.66 4.20
C THR A 110 3.29 -4.04 3.23
N PRO A 111 3.15 -3.37 2.07
CA PRO A 111 2.21 -3.74 1.02
C PRO A 111 2.23 -5.23 0.67
N LEU A 112 3.40 -5.86 0.73
CA LEU A 112 3.56 -7.29 0.41
C LEU A 112 2.71 -8.19 1.33
N CYS A 113 2.42 -7.77 2.57
CA CYS A 113 1.54 -8.49 3.50
C CYS A 113 0.09 -8.59 3.01
N TYR A 114 -0.32 -7.74 2.06
CA TYR A 114 -1.68 -7.66 1.53
C TYR A 114 -1.80 -8.24 0.12
N GLU A 115 -0.73 -8.18 -0.68
CA GLU A 115 -0.75 -8.57 -2.09
C GLU A 115 -0.78 -10.10 -2.35
N PHE A 116 -0.55 -10.91 -1.31
CA PHE A 116 -0.40 -12.36 -1.43
C PHE A 116 -1.57 -13.14 -0.84
N PHE A 117 -2.29 -13.85 -1.70
CA PHE A 117 -3.29 -14.85 -1.33
C PHE A 117 -2.88 -16.22 -1.85
N CYS A 118 -2.80 -17.22 -0.97
CA CYS A 118 -2.43 -18.57 -1.38
C CYS A 118 -3.56 -19.25 -2.17
N SER A 119 -3.24 -20.30 -2.92
CA SER A 119 -4.22 -21.02 -3.74
C SER A 119 -5.40 -21.57 -2.93
N LYS A 120 -5.20 -21.96 -1.67
CA LYS A 120 -6.29 -22.41 -0.79
C LYS A 120 -7.32 -21.33 -0.52
N ILE A 121 -6.86 -20.09 -0.26
CA ILE A 121 -7.74 -18.93 -0.05
C ILE A 121 -8.44 -18.60 -1.37
N MET A 122 -7.69 -18.48 -2.47
CA MET A 122 -8.29 -18.09 -3.76
C MET A 122 -9.28 -19.14 -4.29
N SER A 123 -9.08 -20.42 -4.00
CA SER A 123 -9.99 -21.50 -4.41
C SER A 123 -11.27 -21.58 -3.58
N SER A 124 -11.36 -20.88 -2.44
CA SER A 124 -12.62 -20.83 -1.68
C SER A 124 -13.67 -19.90 -2.28
N PHE A 125 -13.26 -19.04 -3.21
CA PHE A 125 -14.16 -18.18 -3.96
C PHE A 125 -14.51 -18.88 -5.27
N ALA A 126 -15.79 -19.25 -5.44
CA ALA A 126 -16.29 -19.88 -6.66
C ALA A 126 -16.38 -18.86 -7.81
N GLY A 127 -16.68 -17.61 -7.47
CA GLY A 127 -16.90 -16.51 -8.40
C GLY A 127 -15.66 -15.88 -8.99
N GLU A 128 -15.70 -15.53 -10.27
CA GLU A 128 -14.61 -14.79 -10.93
C GLU A 128 -14.48 -13.36 -10.38
N TYR A 129 -15.61 -12.69 -10.12
CA TYR A 129 -15.60 -11.32 -9.62
C TYR A 129 -15.21 -11.29 -8.15
N GLN A 130 -15.58 -12.31 -7.37
CA GLN A 130 -15.08 -12.46 -6.01
C GLN A 130 -13.55 -12.55 -5.99
N ARG A 131 -12.96 -13.44 -6.80
CA ARG A 131 -11.49 -13.59 -6.90
C ARG A 131 -10.84 -12.29 -7.38
N TYR A 132 -11.45 -11.60 -8.34
CA TYR A 132 -10.97 -10.31 -8.82
C TYR A 132 -10.98 -9.26 -7.71
N GLY A 133 -12.09 -9.12 -6.98
CA GLY A 133 -12.22 -8.20 -5.86
C GLY A 133 -11.20 -8.46 -4.74
N VAL A 134 -10.94 -9.72 -4.39
CA VAL A 134 -9.89 -10.09 -3.42
C VAL A 134 -8.50 -9.69 -3.90
N ASN A 135 -8.17 -9.93 -5.18
CA ASN A 135 -6.87 -9.52 -5.72
C ASN A 135 -6.70 -8.01 -5.70
N VAL A 136 -7.73 -7.25 -6.08
CA VAL A 136 -7.66 -5.77 -6.07
C VAL A 136 -7.58 -5.23 -4.64
N LEU A 137 -8.32 -5.82 -3.69
CA LEU A 137 -8.22 -5.50 -2.26
C LEU A 137 -6.77 -5.61 -1.75
N GLY A 138 -6.04 -6.65 -2.17
CA GLY A 138 -4.63 -6.81 -1.83
C GLY A 138 -3.69 -5.77 -2.44
N ASP A 139 -4.06 -5.17 -3.58
CA ASP A 139 -3.27 -4.18 -4.30
C ASP A 139 -3.48 -2.74 -3.77
N LEU A 140 -4.49 -2.47 -2.94
CA LEU A 140 -4.87 -1.10 -2.53
C LEU A 140 -3.76 -0.35 -1.80
N ILE A 141 -3.13 -0.98 -0.81
CA ILE A 141 -2.06 -0.36 -0.01
C ILE A 141 -0.83 -0.04 -0.88
N SER A 142 -0.49 -0.97 -1.76
CA SER A 142 0.55 -0.79 -2.78
C SER A 142 0.21 0.33 -3.75
N PHE A 143 -1.05 0.44 -4.18
CA PHE A 143 -1.50 1.48 -5.08
C PHE A 143 -1.26 2.88 -4.51
N VAL A 144 -1.60 3.09 -3.23
CA VAL A 144 -1.41 4.37 -2.54
C VAL A 144 0.05 4.84 -2.59
N GLY A 145 0.98 3.93 -2.32
CA GLY A 145 2.40 4.29 -2.23
C GLY A 145 3.11 4.50 -3.56
N ARG A 146 2.50 4.23 -4.73
CA ARG A 146 3.18 4.33 -6.03
C ARG A 146 3.63 5.74 -6.36
N ASP A 147 4.78 5.88 -7.01
CA ASP A 147 5.34 7.16 -7.45
C ASP A 147 5.28 8.29 -6.38
N ALA A 148 5.52 7.96 -5.12
CA ALA A 148 5.51 8.92 -4.02
C ALA A 148 6.59 10.01 -4.23
N LEU A 149 7.76 9.60 -4.72
CA LEU A 149 8.86 10.47 -5.09
C LEU A 149 9.67 9.87 -6.25
N ASN A 150 9.78 10.56 -7.39
CA ASN A 150 10.63 10.12 -8.52
C ASN A 150 10.41 8.65 -8.95
N LYS A 151 9.14 8.21 -9.05
CA LYS A 151 8.72 6.82 -9.35
C LYS A 151 9.05 5.78 -8.27
N ARG A 152 9.68 6.18 -7.16
CA ARG A 152 9.86 5.32 -6.00
C ARG A 152 8.55 5.17 -5.24
N HIS A 153 8.41 4.02 -4.61
CA HIS A 153 7.27 3.72 -3.76
C HIS A 153 7.46 4.34 -2.37
N LEU A 154 6.37 4.73 -1.73
CA LEU A 154 6.33 5.39 -0.42
C LEU A 154 7.14 4.64 0.65
N VAL A 155 6.94 3.33 0.76
CA VAL A 155 7.65 2.51 1.75
C VAL A 155 9.15 2.36 1.48
N THR A 156 9.63 2.72 0.28
CA THR A 156 11.06 2.66 -0.06
C THR A 156 11.81 3.96 0.26
N LEU A 157 11.12 4.97 0.82
CA LEU A 157 11.74 6.21 1.26
C LEU A 157 12.38 5.99 2.64
N SER A 158 13.66 6.30 2.74
CA SER A 158 14.48 6.00 3.92
C SER A 158 15.10 7.25 4.55
N ASP A 159 14.91 8.43 3.93
CA ASP A 159 15.46 9.70 4.39
C ASP A 159 14.31 10.66 4.79
N PRO A 160 14.35 11.27 5.99
CA PRO A 160 13.37 12.28 6.39
C PRO A 160 13.20 13.44 5.40
N GLU A 161 14.26 13.86 4.70
CA GLU A 161 14.16 14.91 3.69
C GLU A 161 13.36 14.47 2.46
N GLU A 162 13.40 13.19 2.11
CA GLU A 162 12.59 12.62 1.03
C GLU A 162 11.10 12.69 1.35
N LEU A 163 10.73 12.43 2.62
CA LEU A 163 9.34 12.53 3.05
C LEU A 163 8.80 13.95 2.88
N LEU A 164 9.61 14.97 3.22
CA LEU A 164 9.24 16.38 3.04
C LEU A 164 9.13 16.83 1.57
N CYS A 165 9.60 16.02 0.64
CA CYS A 165 9.60 16.28 -0.80
C CYS A 165 8.60 15.42 -1.58
N MET A 166 7.82 14.57 -0.90
CA MET A 166 6.81 13.72 -1.54
C MET A 166 5.73 14.54 -2.25
N ASN A 167 5.07 13.92 -3.21
CA ASN A 167 3.86 14.49 -3.79
C ASN A 167 2.65 14.18 -2.90
N TYR A 168 2.50 14.91 -1.79
CA TYR A 168 1.42 14.74 -0.81
C TYR A 168 0.03 14.73 -1.46
N GLY A 169 -0.24 15.68 -2.35
CA GLY A 169 -1.53 15.77 -3.06
C GLY A 169 -1.84 14.50 -3.85
N LYS A 170 -0.87 13.98 -4.62
CA LYS A 170 -1.05 12.74 -5.39
C LYS A 170 -1.19 11.50 -4.51
N ILE A 171 -0.55 11.46 -3.34
CA ILE A 171 -0.72 10.34 -2.40
C ILE A 171 -2.13 10.40 -1.81
N TYR A 172 -2.58 11.57 -1.35
CA TYR A 172 -3.93 11.76 -0.82
C TYR A 172 -5.01 11.44 -1.85
N GLU A 173 -4.89 11.90 -3.10
CA GLU A 173 -5.79 11.52 -4.20
C GLU A 173 -5.89 9.99 -4.38
N ARG A 174 -4.78 9.28 -4.19
CA ARG A 174 -4.79 7.81 -4.26
C ARG A 174 -5.39 7.15 -3.03
N ILE A 175 -5.26 7.75 -1.84
CA ILE A 175 -5.95 7.26 -0.65
C ILE A 175 -7.47 7.35 -0.86
N LEU A 176 -7.97 8.52 -1.29
CA LEU A 176 -9.39 8.70 -1.59
C LEU A 176 -9.89 7.67 -2.62
N LYS A 177 -9.14 7.52 -3.71
CA LYS A 177 -9.47 6.53 -4.73
C LYS A 177 -9.39 5.08 -4.24
N ALA A 178 -8.50 4.78 -3.30
CA ALA A 178 -8.42 3.46 -2.69
C ALA A 178 -9.60 3.19 -1.76
N HIS A 179 -10.15 4.21 -1.09
CA HIS A 179 -11.41 4.08 -0.35
C HIS A 179 -12.59 3.80 -1.28
N ASP A 180 -12.71 4.53 -2.41
CA ASP A 180 -13.77 4.25 -3.39
C ASP A 180 -13.65 2.80 -3.94
N ALA A 181 -12.43 2.40 -4.29
CA ALA A 181 -12.15 1.05 -4.78
C ALA A 181 -12.37 -0.04 -3.72
N LEU A 182 -12.25 0.29 -2.43
CA LEU A 182 -12.50 -0.65 -1.33
C LEU A 182 -13.99 -1.05 -1.28
N ASP A 183 -14.89 -0.09 -1.42
CA ASP A 183 -16.34 -0.34 -1.44
C ASP A 183 -16.73 -1.23 -2.63
N ASP A 184 -16.15 -0.95 -3.79
CA ASP A 184 -16.29 -1.77 -4.99
C ASP A 184 -15.77 -3.20 -4.79
N CYS A 185 -14.59 -3.35 -4.15
CA CYS A 185 -14.04 -4.66 -3.82
C CYS A 185 -14.98 -5.44 -2.89
N ILE A 186 -15.53 -4.79 -1.85
CA ILE A 186 -16.50 -5.40 -0.93
C ILE A 186 -17.74 -5.84 -1.71
N TYR A 187 -18.23 -5.03 -2.62
CA TYR A 187 -19.38 -5.36 -3.47
C TYR A 187 -19.11 -6.62 -4.30
N LEU A 188 -17.98 -6.67 -5.02
CA LEU A 188 -17.62 -7.83 -5.85
C LEU A 188 -17.47 -9.11 -5.00
N ILE A 189 -16.81 -9.01 -3.85
CA ILE A 189 -16.57 -10.16 -2.95
C ILE A 189 -17.90 -10.72 -2.42
N ARG A 190 -18.88 -9.87 -2.12
CA ARG A 190 -20.17 -10.29 -1.54
C ARG A 190 -21.18 -10.76 -2.58
N ASN A 191 -21.21 -10.16 -3.76
CA ASN A 191 -22.29 -10.37 -4.73
C ASN A 191 -21.89 -11.18 -5.96
N ASP A 192 -20.59 -11.40 -6.18
CA ASP A 192 -20.05 -12.05 -7.39
C ASP A 192 -20.63 -11.50 -8.70
N SER A 193 -20.81 -10.18 -8.75
CA SER A 193 -21.35 -9.48 -9.90
C SER A 193 -20.66 -8.15 -10.05
N ALA A 194 -20.54 -7.67 -11.28
CA ALA A 194 -19.92 -6.40 -11.57
C ALA A 194 -20.73 -5.64 -12.61
N CYS A 195 -20.66 -4.31 -12.54
CA CYS A 195 -21.02 -3.44 -13.65
C CYS A 195 -19.74 -2.88 -14.29
N ASP A 196 -19.85 -2.42 -15.54
CA ASP A 196 -18.70 -1.88 -16.29
C ASP A 196 -18.00 -0.71 -15.60
N GLY A 197 -18.73 0.05 -14.77
CA GLY A 197 -18.18 1.14 -13.94
C GLY A 197 -17.16 0.61 -12.94
N ILE A 198 -17.59 -0.33 -12.09
CA ILE A 198 -16.75 -0.96 -11.06
C ILE A 198 -15.48 -1.57 -11.69
N LEU A 199 -15.62 -2.33 -12.78
CA LEU A 199 -14.47 -2.97 -13.41
C LEU A 199 -13.46 -1.95 -13.93
N ARG A 200 -13.93 -0.86 -14.53
CA ARG A 200 -13.07 0.21 -15.05
C ARG A 200 -12.32 0.92 -13.93
N ASP A 201 -13.00 1.19 -12.82
CA ASP A 201 -12.40 1.90 -11.69
C ASP A 201 -11.33 1.03 -11.02
N LEU A 202 -11.63 -0.25 -10.79
CA LEU A 202 -10.69 -1.20 -10.19
C LEU A 202 -9.50 -1.54 -11.10
N GLN A 203 -9.65 -1.54 -12.42
CA GLN A 203 -8.54 -1.76 -13.37
C GLN A 203 -7.41 -0.74 -13.19
N SER A 204 -7.74 0.48 -12.77
CA SER A 204 -6.73 1.53 -12.57
C SER A 204 -5.89 1.35 -11.28
N ILE A 205 -6.30 0.45 -10.39
CA ILE A 205 -5.59 0.09 -9.15
C ILE A 205 -4.52 -0.97 -9.43
N GLN A 206 -4.82 -1.96 -10.28
CA GLN A 206 -3.94 -3.12 -10.46
C GLN A 206 -2.58 -2.75 -11.07
N ARG A 207 -1.50 -3.31 -10.52
CA ARG A 207 -0.13 -3.13 -11.05
C ARG A 207 0.12 -4.00 -12.28
N VAL A 208 -0.44 -5.21 -12.26
CA VAL A 208 -0.37 -6.21 -13.31
C VAL A 208 -1.80 -6.70 -13.52
N PRO A 209 -2.35 -6.68 -14.75
CA PRO A 209 -3.67 -7.23 -15.02
C PRO A 209 -3.69 -8.71 -14.64
N ARG A 210 -4.29 -9.05 -13.50
CA ARG A 210 -4.63 -10.43 -13.14
C ARG A 210 -6.04 -10.62 -13.69
N GLY A 211 -6.11 -10.98 -14.98
CA GLY A 211 -7.35 -10.93 -15.76
C GLY A 211 -8.47 -11.81 -15.20
N LEU A 212 -9.70 -11.45 -15.53
CA LEU A 212 -10.84 -12.38 -15.58
C LEU A 212 -10.55 -13.34 -16.75
N SER A 213 -10.24 -14.60 -16.44
CA SER A 213 -9.93 -15.64 -17.44
C SER A 213 -11.07 -16.62 -17.57
#